data_AF-A0A356PBN2-F1
#
_entry.id   AF-A0A356PBN2-F1
#
_cell.length_a   1.000
_cell.length_b   1.000
_cell.length_c   1.000
_cell.angle_alpha   90.00
_cell.angle_beta   90.00
_cell.angle_gamma   90.00
#
_symmetry.space_group_name_H-M   'P 1'
#
loop_
_entity.id
_entity.type
_entity.pdbx_description
1 polymer ?
#
loop_
_entity_poly.entity_id
_entity_poly.type
_entity_poly.pdbx_seq_one_letter_code
_entity_poly.pdbx_strand_id
1 'polypeptide(L)'
;MKVSIKENSLVKLKRKKLKRKLQKSLERNRIFKGDAEDVANIYDLIIIGGGPAGLSAAIYGGRAKLRTLVINKGTIGGLADTTREIVNDPGYIQVSGPDLMKDFKKHAEHFNVEFLKEEVISVDFSQEEKIIKTKKGKELSAKTVIIACGSEPRILNISGEKTLRGSGVA
;
A
#
# COMPACT_ATOMS: atom_id res chain seq x y z
N MET A 1 19.67 -34.50 -57.31
CA MET A 1 18.39 -35.19 -57.04
C MET A 1 17.95 -34.85 -55.61
N LYS A 2 16.90 -34.03 -55.41
CA LYS A 2 16.33 -33.76 -54.07
C LYS A 2 15.13 -34.68 -53.84
N VAL A 3 15.25 -35.62 -52.91
CA VAL A 3 14.14 -36.50 -52.50
C VAL A 3 13.28 -35.74 -51.49
N SER A 4 12.02 -35.43 -51.86
CA SER A 4 11.05 -34.79 -50.98
C SER A 4 10.23 -35.86 -50.25
N ILE A 5 10.42 -35.98 -48.94
CA ILE A 5 9.69 -36.92 -48.09
C ILE A 5 8.33 -36.31 -47.76
N LYS A 6 7.25 -36.82 -48.38
CA LYS A 6 5.87 -36.42 -48.06
C LYS A 6 5.46 -37.01 -46.71
N GLU A 7 5.20 -36.15 -45.74
CA GLU A 7 4.80 -36.54 -44.38
C GLU A 7 3.35 -37.10 -44.35
N ASN A 8 3.19 -38.32 -43.83
CA ASN A 8 1.92 -39.08 -43.84
C ASN A 8 0.84 -38.48 -42.91
N SER A 9 -0.43 -38.56 -43.33
CA SER A 9 -1.61 -37.92 -42.71
C SER A 9 -1.83 -38.28 -41.24
N LEU A 10 -1.50 -39.52 -40.85
CA LEU A 10 -1.58 -40.01 -39.46
C LEU A 10 -0.64 -39.25 -38.50
N VAL A 11 0.56 -38.89 -38.97
CA VAL A 11 1.56 -38.13 -38.18
C VAL A 11 1.09 -36.69 -37.96
N LYS A 12 0.50 -36.08 -39.00
CA LYS A 12 -0.11 -34.74 -38.91
C LYS A 12 -1.26 -34.70 -37.90
N LEU A 13 -2.11 -35.73 -37.88
CA LEU A 13 -3.25 -35.80 -36.95
C LEU A 13 -2.82 -35.97 -35.49
N LYS A 14 -1.82 -36.83 -35.22
CA LYS A 14 -1.25 -37.00 -33.86
C LYS A 14 -0.62 -35.69 -33.35
N ARG A 15 0.14 -34.98 -34.18
CA ARG A 15 0.71 -33.67 -33.82
C ARG A 15 -0.37 -32.62 -33.53
N LYS A 16 -1.46 -32.58 -34.31
CA LYS A 16 -2.56 -31.63 -34.10
C LYS A 16 -3.28 -31.88 -32.76
N LYS A 17 -3.51 -33.15 -32.39
CA LYS A 17 -4.08 -33.52 -31.08
C LYS A 17 -3.14 -33.16 -29.92
N LEU A 18 -1.84 -33.41 -30.07
CA LEU A 18 -0.84 -33.06 -29.05
C LEU A 18 -0.74 -31.55 -28.83
N LYS A 19 -0.68 -30.76 -29.92
CA LYS A 19 -0.69 -29.28 -29.84
C LYS A 19 -1.93 -28.74 -29.11
N ARG A 20 -3.12 -29.29 -29.41
CA ARG A 20 -4.36 -28.92 -28.70
C ARG A 20 -4.32 -29.26 -27.21
N LYS A 21 -3.76 -30.41 -26.84
CA LYS A 21 -3.64 -30.82 -25.43
C LYS A 21 -2.64 -29.95 -24.67
N LEU A 22 -1.52 -29.59 -25.32
CA LEU A 22 -0.54 -28.65 -24.77
C LEU A 22 -1.16 -27.26 -24.58
N GLN A 23 -1.87 -26.75 -25.58
CA GLN A 23 -2.49 -25.42 -25.53
C GLN A 23 -3.53 -25.31 -24.41
N LYS A 24 -4.39 -26.32 -24.26
CA LYS A 24 -5.34 -26.39 -23.12
C LYS A 24 -4.65 -26.55 -21.75
N SER A 25 -3.45 -27.14 -21.70
CA SER A 25 -2.68 -27.22 -20.45
C SER A 25 -2.03 -25.88 -20.10
N LEU A 26 -1.54 -25.16 -21.11
CA LEU A 26 -0.95 -23.83 -20.96
C LEU A 26 -2.00 -22.79 -20.57
N GLU A 27 -3.19 -22.83 -21.18
CA GLU A 27 -4.32 -21.96 -20.81
C GLU A 27 -4.77 -22.19 -19.37
N ARG A 28 -4.93 -23.47 -18.95
CA ARG A 28 -5.27 -23.79 -17.56
C ARG A 28 -4.21 -23.29 -16.58
N ASN A 29 -2.93 -23.54 -16.84
CA ASN A 29 -1.85 -23.04 -15.99
C ASN A 29 -1.79 -21.51 -15.94
N ARG A 30 -2.19 -20.82 -17.00
CA ARG A 30 -2.24 -19.35 -17.04
C ARG A 30 -3.39 -18.78 -16.21
N ILE A 31 -4.56 -19.44 -16.21
CA ILE A 31 -5.70 -19.10 -15.35
C ILE A 31 -5.33 -19.30 -13.87
N PHE A 32 -4.80 -20.48 -13.52
CA PHE A 32 -4.35 -20.76 -12.14
C PHE A 32 -3.22 -19.84 -11.66
N LYS A 33 -2.37 -19.35 -12.56
CA LYS A 33 -1.31 -18.40 -12.22
C LYS A 33 -1.85 -16.98 -12.06
N GLY A 34 -2.84 -16.56 -12.86
CA GLY A 34 -3.53 -15.28 -12.70
C GLY A 34 -4.19 -15.18 -11.32
N ASP A 35 -4.98 -16.17 -10.94
CA ASP A 35 -5.67 -16.18 -9.64
C ASP A 35 -4.68 -16.17 -8.45
N ALA A 36 -3.54 -16.85 -8.55
CA ALA A 36 -2.52 -16.86 -7.48
C ALA A 36 -1.66 -15.59 -7.42
N GLU A 37 -1.41 -14.94 -8.56
CA GLU A 37 -0.61 -13.71 -8.68
C GLU A 37 -1.46 -12.48 -8.31
N ASP A 38 -2.77 -12.53 -8.55
CA ASP A 38 -3.74 -11.53 -8.11
C ASP A 38 -3.95 -11.59 -6.57
N VAL A 39 -4.07 -12.78 -5.98
CA VAL A 39 -4.09 -12.94 -4.50
C VAL A 39 -2.75 -12.54 -3.87
N ALA A 40 -1.63 -12.71 -4.58
CA ALA A 40 -0.32 -12.23 -4.15
C ALA A 40 -0.15 -10.69 -4.24
N ASN A 41 -1.10 -9.95 -4.81
CA ASN A 41 -1.09 -8.49 -4.91
C ASN A 41 -2.10 -7.77 -4.00
N ILE A 42 -2.96 -8.51 -3.30
CA ILE A 42 -3.95 -7.93 -2.38
C ILE A 42 -3.34 -7.75 -0.99
N TYR A 43 -3.61 -6.60 -0.37
CA TYR A 43 -3.34 -6.33 1.04
C TYR A 43 -4.54 -6.74 1.89
N ASP A 44 -4.29 -7.28 3.08
CA ASP A 44 -5.37 -7.47 4.05
C ASP A 44 -5.84 -6.10 4.58
N LEU A 45 -4.91 -5.16 4.75
CA LEU A 45 -5.16 -3.83 5.29
C LEU A 45 -4.32 -2.77 4.56
N ILE A 46 -4.98 -1.76 4.00
CA ILE A 46 -4.34 -0.51 3.59
C ILE A 46 -4.76 0.62 4.52
N ILE A 47 -3.78 1.38 5.00
CA ILE A 47 -3.99 2.56 5.85
C ILE A 47 -3.58 3.79 5.05
N ILE A 48 -4.50 4.75 4.92
CA ILE A 48 -4.28 5.99 4.19
C ILE A 48 -3.98 7.09 5.19
N GLY A 49 -2.71 7.48 5.29
CA GLY A 49 -2.20 8.48 6.23
C GLY A 49 -1.23 7.88 7.23
N GLY A 50 -0.04 8.49 7.35
CA GLY A 50 1.04 8.04 8.22
C GLY A 50 1.21 8.87 9.49
N GLY A 51 0.13 9.43 10.05
CA GLY A 51 0.16 10.13 11.35
C GLY A 51 0.03 9.17 12.54
N PRO A 52 -0.15 9.69 13.78
CA PRO A 52 -0.28 8.86 14.98
C PRO A 52 -1.39 7.80 14.88
N ALA A 53 -2.54 8.16 14.33
CA ALA A 53 -3.68 7.25 14.13
C ALA A 53 -3.34 6.12 13.14
N GLY A 54 -2.73 6.47 12.01
CA GLY A 54 -2.34 5.50 10.98
C GLY A 54 -1.23 4.56 11.45
N LEU A 55 -0.22 5.09 12.14
CA LEU A 55 0.86 4.28 12.70
C LEU A 55 0.37 3.35 13.81
N SER A 56 -0.54 3.81 14.66
CA SER A 56 -1.18 2.96 15.67
C SER A 56 -1.97 1.81 15.02
N ALA A 57 -2.79 2.10 14.00
CA ALA A 57 -3.49 1.08 13.25
C ALA A 57 -2.53 0.09 12.58
N ALA A 58 -1.40 0.58 12.06
CA ALA A 58 -0.40 -0.23 11.39
C ALA A 58 0.29 -1.21 12.35
N ILE A 59 0.65 -0.76 13.55
CA ILE A 59 1.22 -1.62 14.60
C ILE A 59 0.25 -2.76 14.91
N TYR A 60 -1.04 -2.48 15.09
CA TYR A 60 -2.04 -3.51 15.38
C TYR A 60 -2.30 -4.44 14.19
N GLY A 61 -2.32 -3.91 12.96
CA GLY A 61 -2.42 -4.71 11.73
C GLY A 61 -1.26 -5.68 11.58
N GLY A 62 -0.02 -5.19 11.73
CA GLY A 62 1.18 -6.02 11.69
C GLY A 62 1.23 -7.06 12.83
N ARG A 63 0.83 -6.70 14.05
CA ARG A 63 0.72 -7.64 15.18
C ARG A 63 -0.27 -8.78 14.91
N ALA A 64 -1.36 -8.49 14.21
CA ALA A 64 -2.34 -9.48 13.77
C ALA A 64 -1.85 -10.30 12.56
N LYS A 65 -0.61 -10.10 12.09
CA LYS A 65 -0.01 -10.73 10.92
C LYS A 65 -0.76 -10.46 9.61
N LEU A 66 -1.48 -9.33 9.54
CA LEU A 66 -2.09 -8.87 8.31
C LEU A 66 -1.01 -8.32 7.38
N ARG A 67 -1.11 -8.62 6.09
CA ARG A 67 -0.31 -7.90 5.10
C ARG A 67 -0.79 -6.45 5.05
N THR A 68 -0.03 -5.56 5.67
CA THR A 68 -0.42 -4.19 5.99
C THR A 68 0.45 -3.19 5.25
N LEU A 69 -0.18 -2.23 4.57
CA LEU A 69 0.49 -1.13 3.90
C LEU A 69 0.00 0.22 4.41
N VAL A 70 0.93 1.12 4.74
CA VAL A 70 0.65 2.53 5.02
C VAL A 70 1.01 3.37 3.80
N ILE A 71 0.04 4.10 3.24
CA ILE A 71 0.25 5.03 2.13
C ILE A 71 0.22 6.47 2.68
N ASN A 72 1.26 7.27 2.39
CA ASN A 72 1.36 8.63 2.90
C ASN A 72 1.96 9.61 1.86
N LYS A 73 1.31 10.77 1.67
CA LYS A 73 1.69 11.77 0.65
C LYS A 73 3.01 12.50 0.94
N GLY A 74 3.51 12.46 2.18
CA GLY A 74 4.66 13.25 2.63
C GLY A 74 5.50 12.54 3.68
N THR A 75 6.05 13.31 4.61
CA THR A 75 6.75 12.78 5.80
C THR A 75 5.77 12.00 6.68
N ILE A 76 6.24 10.87 7.19
CA ILE A 76 5.49 10.08 8.18
C ILE A 76 5.51 10.84 9.50
N GLY A 77 4.36 10.90 10.17
CA GLY A 77 4.19 11.51 11.49
C GLY A 77 3.05 12.54 11.56
N GLY A 78 2.51 12.98 10.42
CA GLY A 78 1.35 13.88 10.38
C GLY A 78 1.63 15.20 11.10
N LEU A 79 0.62 15.78 11.77
CA LEU A 79 0.77 17.04 12.48
C LEU A 79 1.74 16.95 13.68
N ALA A 80 1.77 15.79 14.35
CA ALA A 80 2.65 15.56 15.49
C ALA A 80 4.12 15.72 15.11
N ASP A 81 4.53 15.33 13.90
CA ASP A 81 5.90 15.51 13.38
C ASP A 81 6.36 16.98 13.39
N THR A 82 5.43 17.93 13.26
CA THR A 82 5.77 19.37 13.26
C THR A 82 5.79 20.00 14.64
N THR A 83 5.48 19.23 15.68
CA THR A 83 5.39 19.72 17.05
C THR A 83 6.77 19.74 17.68
N ARG A 84 7.22 20.91 18.14
CA ARG A 84 8.53 21.10 18.77
C ARG A 84 8.71 20.20 20.00
N GLU A 85 7.69 20.15 20.84
CA GLU A 85 7.73 19.47 22.13
C GLU A 85 6.35 18.91 22.50
N ILE A 86 6.33 17.64 22.89
CA ILE A 86 5.15 16.90 23.33
C ILE A 86 5.41 16.46 24.78
N VAL A 87 4.47 16.79 25.67
CA VAL A 87 4.54 16.53 27.13
C VAL A 87 3.29 15.80 27.65
N ASN A 88 2.45 15.32 26.73
CA ASN A 88 1.12 14.79 27.01
C ASN A 88 0.86 13.44 26.31
N ASP A 89 1.89 12.72 25.90
CA ASP A 89 1.79 11.36 25.36
C ASP A 89 2.24 10.33 26.41
N PRO A 90 1.34 9.49 26.97
CA PRO A 90 1.70 8.52 27.99
C PRO A 90 2.83 7.58 27.57
N GLY A 91 3.85 7.47 28.41
CA GLY A 91 5.10 6.75 28.11
C GLY A 91 6.27 7.68 27.78
N TYR A 92 5.99 8.95 27.49
CA TYR A 92 6.99 10.00 27.35
C TYR A 92 6.66 11.17 28.29
N ILE A 93 7.54 11.46 29.25
CA ILE A 93 7.41 12.68 30.07
C ILE A 93 7.57 13.92 29.15
N GLN A 94 8.51 13.84 28.21
CA GLN A 94 8.83 14.89 27.24
C GLN A 94 9.52 14.25 26.03
N VAL A 95 9.12 14.65 24.82
CA VAL A 95 9.73 14.18 23.56
C VAL A 95 9.48 15.20 22.44
N SER A 96 10.35 15.23 21.42
CA SER A 96 10.05 16.00 20.20
C SER A 96 9.01 15.26 19.35
N GLY A 97 8.19 16.00 18.59
CA GLY A 97 7.26 15.42 17.63
C GLY A 97 7.92 14.46 16.63
N PRO A 98 9.02 14.87 15.97
CA PRO A 98 9.75 13.99 15.06
C PRO A 98 10.27 12.71 15.70
N ASP A 99 10.82 12.77 16.92
CA ASP A 99 11.38 11.59 17.58
C ASP A 99 10.28 10.60 17.98
N LEU A 100 9.14 11.11 18.50
CA LEU A 100 7.98 10.28 18.81
C LEU A 100 7.46 9.55 17.57
N MET A 101 7.27 10.28 16.45
CA MET A 101 6.77 9.69 15.20
C MET A 101 7.77 8.72 14.57
N LYS A 102 9.07 8.97 14.72
CA LYS A 102 10.12 8.04 14.31
C LYS A 102 10.05 6.73 15.09
N ASP A 103 9.80 6.78 16.40
CA ASP A 103 9.64 5.59 17.23
C ASP A 103 8.36 4.81 16.87
N PHE A 104 7.25 5.49 16.63
CA PHE A 104 6.02 4.85 16.15
C PHE A 104 6.22 4.14 14.80
N LYS A 105 6.91 4.80 13.85
CA LYS A 105 7.25 4.21 12.56
C LYS A 105 8.11 2.96 12.73
N LYS A 106 9.17 3.02 13.54
CA LYS A 106 10.03 1.85 13.82
C LYS A 106 9.23 0.69 14.44
N HIS A 107 8.28 0.99 15.32
CA HIS A 107 7.44 -0.03 15.94
C HIS A 107 6.52 -0.71 14.90
N ALA A 108 5.97 0.03 13.96
CA ALA A 108 5.23 -0.56 12.84
C ALA A 108 6.15 -1.41 11.94
N GLU A 109 7.34 -0.90 11.59
CA GLU A 109 8.33 -1.64 10.79
C GLU A 109 8.79 -2.94 11.46
N HIS A 110 8.89 -2.96 12.80
CA HIS A 110 9.20 -4.17 13.57
C HIS A 110 8.18 -5.31 13.33
N PHE A 111 6.93 -4.97 13.00
CA PHE A 111 5.90 -5.93 12.63
C PHE A 111 5.74 -6.13 11.11
N ASN A 112 6.79 -5.83 10.33
CA ASN A 112 6.84 -6.00 8.88
C ASN A 112 5.76 -5.19 8.12
N VAL A 113 5.30 -4.07 8.68
CA VAL A 113 4.41 -3.14 7.98
C VAL A 113 5.17 -2.50 6.81
N GLU A 114 4.53 -2.47 5.64
CA GLU A 114 5.05 -1.82 4.44
C GLU A 114 4.66 -0.33 4.40
N PHE A 115 5.50 0.49 3.78
CA PHE A 115 5.26 1.93 3.64
C PHE A 115 5.40 2.37 2.18
N LEU A 116 4.43 3.15 1.69
CA LEU A 116 4.43 3.74 0.36
C LEU A 116 4.29 5.26 0.43
N LYS A 117 5.31 5.97 -0.07
CA LYS A 117 5.30 7.43 -0.17
C LYS A 117 4.57 7.90 -1.44
N GLU A 118 3.24 7.91 -1.39
CA GLU A 118 2.37 8.38 -2.46
C GLU A 118 1.10 9.06 -1.91
N GLU A 119 0.45 9.85 -2.77
CA GLU A 119 -0.83 10.48 -2.47
C GLU A 119 -1.96 9.61 -3.03
N VAL A 120 -2.91 9.21 -2.18
CA VAL A 120 -4.14 8.55 -2.61
C VAL A 120 -5.10 9.60 -3.16
N ILE A 121 -5.62 9.37 -4.36
CA ILE A 121 -6.55 10.28 -5.03
C ILE A 121 -7.99 9.77 -5.02
N SER A 122 -8.19 8.46 -4.93
CA SER A 122 -9.52 7.87 -4.78
C SER A 122 -9.46 6.47 -4.17
N VAL A 123 -10.58 6.08 -3.57
CA VAL A 123 -10.84 4.72 -3.09
C VAL A 123 -12.23 4.32 -3.56
N ASP A 124 -12.32 3.17 -4.22
CA ASP A 124 -13.59 2.54 -4.57
C ASP A 124 -14.01 1.56 -3.47
N PHE A 125 -15.17 1.81 -2.86
CA PHE A 125 -15.79 0.98 -1.81
C PHE A 125 -17.02 0.20 -2.31
N SER A 126 -17.32 0.25 -3.61
CA SER A 126 -18.52 -0.37 -4.18
C SER A 126 -18.45 -1.90 -4.26
N GLN A 127 -17.23 -2.46 -4.15
CA GLN A 127 -16.96 -3.89 -4.22
C GLN A 127 -16.47 -4.43 -2.87
N GLU A 128 -16.40 -5.76 -2.74
CA GLU A 128 -15.85 -6.42 -1.55
C GLU A 128 -14.38 -6.05 -1.35
N GLU A 129 -13.59 -6.08 -2.42
CA GLU A 129 -12.21 -5.57 -2.47
C GLU A 129 -12.21 -4.08 -2.79
N LYS A 130 -11.41 -3.33 -2.03
CA LYS A 130 -11.31 -1.88 -2.18
C LYS A 130 -10.19 -1.58 -3.15
N ILE A 131 -10.46 -0.72 -4.13
CA ILE A 131 -9.47 -0.29 -5.10
C ILE A 131 -8.97 1.10 -4.73
N ILE A 132 -7.68 1.21 -4.42
CA ILE A 132 -7.01 2.45 -4.03
C ILE A 132 -6.21 2.93 -5.24
N LYS A 133 -6.46 4.16 -5.70
CA LYS A 133 -5.69 4.79 -6.77
C LYS A 133 -4.78 5.87 -6.22
N THR A 134 -3.52 5.86 -6.65
CA THR A 134 -2.55 6.87 -6.27
C THR A 134 -2.33 7.89 -7.39
N LYS A 135 -1.83 9.07 -7.02
CA LYS A 135 -1.49 10.14 -7.96
C LYS A 135 -0.44 9.75 -8.99
N LYS A 136 0.44 8.79 -8.68
CA LYS A 136 1.46 8.29 -9.60
C LYS A 136 0.94 7.16 -10.50
N GLY A 137 -0.36 6.88 -10.47
CA GLY A 137 -1.01 5.90 -11.34
C GLY A 137 -0.89 4.45 -10.85
N LYS A 138 -0.55 4.21 -9.58
CA LYS A 138 -0.65 2.86 -9.01
C LYS A 138 -2.09 2.56 -8.64
N GLU A 139 -2.48 1.32 -8.87
CA GLU A 139 -3.73 0.74 -8.42
C GLU A 139 -3.40 -0.38 -7.44
N LEU A 140 -3.99 -0.33 -6.25
CA LEU A 140 -3.75 -1.27 -5.16
C LEU A 140 -5.09 -1.82 -4.69
N SER A 141 -5.11 -3.10 -4.35
CA SER A 141 -6.32 -3.78 -3.85
C SER A 141 -6.17 -4.11 -2.37
N ALA A 142 -7.24 -3.93 -1.60
CA ALA A 142 -7.27 -4.28 -0.18
C ALA A 142 -8.60 -4.86 0.27
N LYS A 143 -8.56 -5.82 1.20
CA LYS A 143 -9.78 -6.31 1.88
C LYS A 143 -10.38 -5.25 2.80
N THR A 144 -9.52 -4.51 3.50
CA THR A 144 -9.90 -3.46 4.44
C THR A 144 -9.10 -2.19 4.21
N VAL A 145 -9.74 -1.03 4.40
CA VAL A 145 -9.09 0.28 4.35
C VAL A 145 -9.37 1.07 5.63
N ILE A 146 -8.34 1.68 6.22
CA ILE A 146 -8.47 2.66 7.30
C ILE A 146 -8.08 4.03 6.76
N ILE A 147 -8.97 5.02 6.89
CA ILE A 147 -8.70 6.40 6.52
C ILE A 147 -8.20 7.15 7.75
N ALA A 148 -6.93 7.54 7.74
CA ALA A 148 -6.21 8.23 8.80
C ALA A 148 -5.50 9.50 8.29
N CYS A 149 -6.12 10.20 7.33
CA CYS A 149 -5.55 11.36 6.63
C CYS A 149 -5.31 12.58 7.52
N GLY A 150 -5.92 12.62 8.71
CA GLY A 150 -5.85 13.77 9.61
C GLY A 150 -6.50 15.03 9.04
N SER A 151 -6.03 16.19 9.48
CA SER A 151 -6.49 17.50 9.05
C SER A 151 -5.32 18.49 9.01
N GLU A 152 -5.48 19.56 8.26
CA GLU A 152 -4.51 20.67 8.22
C GLU A 152 -5.13 21.89 8.92
N PRO A 153 -4.42 22.57 9.84
CA PRO A 153 -4.90 23.80 10.47
C PRO A 153 -5.20 24.88 9.41
N ARG A 154 -6.28 25.64 9.61
CA ARG A 154 -6.58 26.79 8.76
C ARG A 154 -5.64 27.94 9.12
N ILE A 155 -4.96 28.47 8.11
CA ILE A 155 -4.05 29.62 8.24
C ILE A 155 -4.88 30.90 8.11
N LEU A 156 -4.68 31.85 9.04
CA LEU A 156 -5.39 33.13 9.09
C LEU A 156 -4.88 34.13 8.03
N ASN A 157 -3.69 33.90 7.47
CA ASN A 157 -3.00 34.75 6.50
C ASN A 157 -2.72 36.16 7.02
N ILE A 158 -2.31 36.26 8.28
CA ILE A 158 -1.92 37.53 8.91
C ILE A 158 -0.40 37.69 8.97
N SER A 159 0.07 38.93 9.08
CA SER A 159 1.50 39.21 9.24
C SER A 159 2.03 38.57 10.53
N GLY A 160 3.21 37.96 10.45
CA GLY A 160 3.85 37.29 11.58
C GLY A 160 3.43 35.83 11.83
N GLU A 161 2.30 35.38 11.28
CA GLU A 161 1.76 34.02 11.55
C GLU A 161 2.75 32.91 11.16
N LYS A 162 3.34 33.00 9.96
CA LYS A 162 4.32 32.01 9.50
C LYS A 162 5.64 32.08 10.27
N THR A 163 6.11 33.27 10.60
CA THR A 163 7.41 33.48 11.25
C THR A 163 7.39 33.15 12.74
N LEU A 164 6.24 33.32 13.40
CA LEU A 164 6.06 33.04 14.82
C LEU A 164 5.50 31.63 15.09
N ARG A 165 5.31 30.82 14.04
CA ARG A 165 4.84 29.45 14.19
C ARG A 165 5.81 28.62 15.02
N GLY A 166 5.31 27.95 16.05
CA GLY A 166 6.12 27.24 17.06
C GLY A 166 6.81 28.15 18.08
N SER A 167 6.60 29.47 18.02
CA SER A 167 7.13 30.50 18.94
C SER A 167 6.01 31.35 19.55
N GLY A 168 4.85 30.74 19.82
CA GLY A 168 3.66 31.40 20.36
C GLY A 168 2.45 31.41 19.40
N VAL A 169 2.68 31.20 18.11
CA VAL A 169 1.63 30.90 17.12
C VAL A 169 1.63 29.40 16.82
N ALA A 170 0.46 28.77 16.80
CA ALA A 170 0.28 27.33 16.52
C ALA A 170 0.19 27.04 15.01
#